data_AF-A0A397SNC1-F1
#
_entry.id   AF-A0A397SNC1-F1
#
_cell.length_a   1.000
_cell.length_b   1.000
_cell.length_c   1.000
_cell.angle_alpha   90.00
_cell.angle_beta   90.00
_cell.angle_gamma   90.00
#
_symmetry.space_group_name_H-M   'P 1'
#
loop_
_entity.id
_entity.type
_entity.pdbx_description
1 polymer ?
#
loop_
_entity_poly.entity_id
_entity_poly.type
_entity_poly.pdbx_seq_one_letter_code
_entity_poly.pdbx_strand_id
1 'polypeptide(L)'
;MCCCKPSQWRSERNVIQDHKFDFVDIDEFYERSTLRKFKYSLVFLVVLKTILVYIADLWTAGILLIFDRWGSSVNPKIPIYISKWIYVGAILMSFIILAWDIKKARPIIASRDISYTFTSLVATRFYTLRSYAHYCFFCQIQESTKIVDDIAFFVYFSFKGWKRLIFAELPRQAVNAFTLFSIVQGNHQRKYWDITAYGDTNVQRLAVALMAFTLVVFLLSFSMLCLAFILYIPLLCHIRGNLKEYCCHKVDKR
;
A
#
# COMPACT_ATOMS: atom_id res chain seq x y z
N MET A 1 22.36 13.67 27.05
CA MET A 1 23.30 13.54 25.91
C MET A 1 23.48 12.06 25.61
N CYS A 2 22.67 11.48 24.74
CA CYS A 2 22.83 10.09 24.29
C CYS A 2 23.32 10.10 22.84
N CYS A 3 24.52 9.56 22.66
CA CYS A 3 25.29 9.45 21.43
C CYS A 3 24.45 9.07 20.20
N CYS A 4 24.22 10.06 19.32
CA CYS A 4 23.98 9.83 17.91
C CYS A 4 25.32 9.42 17.24
N LYS A 5 25.89 8.27 17.62
CA LYS A 5 26.91 7.66 16.76
C LYS A 5 26.19 7.15 15.51
N PRO A 6 26.62 7.49 14.29
CA PRO A 6 26.12 6.81 13.11
C PRO A 6 26.35 5.31 13.30
N SER A 7 25.35 4.49 12.98
CA SER A 7 25.50 3.04 13.06
C SER A 7 26.69 2.61 12.19
N GLN A 8 27.45 1.62 12.65
CA GLN A 8 28.63 1.09 11.94
C GLN A 8 28.29 0.74 10.47
N TRP A 9 27.05 0.34 10.22
CA TRP A 9 26.50 -0.09 8.93
C TRP A 9 26.34 1.08 7.95
N ARG A 10 26.05 2.28 8.45
CA ARG A 10 26.03 3.51 7.64
C ARG A 10 27.44 3.98 7.31
N SER A 11 28.38 3.79 8.24
CA SER A 11 29.78 4.15 8.03
C SER A 11 30.48 3.24 7.02
N GLU A 12 30.28 1.92 7.11
CA GLU A 12 30.84 0.93 6.17
C GLU A 12 30.30 1.14 4.74
N ARG A 13 29.02 1.52 4.59
CA ARG A 13 28.41 1.76 3.28
C ARG A 13 28.94 3.02 2.58
N ASN A 14 29.30 4.06 3.33
CA ASN A 14 29.88 5.26 2.74
C ASN A 14 31.29 5.00 2.15
N VAL A 15 31.95 3.93 2.59
CA VAL A 15 33.28 3.52 2.11
C VAL A 15 33.18 2.64 0.85
N ILE A 16 32.07 1.95 0.62
CA ILE A 16 31.86 1.00 -0.49
C ILE A 16 30.78 1.52 -1.44
N GLN A 17 31.18 2.17 -2.55
CA GLN A 17 30.27 2.76 -3.54
C GLN A 17 29.63 1.75 -4.52
N ASP A 18 29.93 0.46 -4.40
CA ASP A 18 29.59 -0.58 -5.39
C ASP A 18 28.09 -0.93 -5.49
N HIS A 19 27.22 -0.31 -4.69
CA HIS A 19 25.79 -0.68 -4.57
C HIS A 19 24.85 0.13 -5.49
N LYS A 20 25.39 0.79 -6.53
CA LYS A 20 24.61 1.56 -7.51
C LYS A 20 24.27 0.72 -8.73
N PHE A 21 23.13 1.01 -9.35
CA PHE A 21 22.74 0.41 -10.64
C PHE A 21 23.75 0.66 -11.76
N ASP A 22 24.63 1.65 -11.61
CA ASP A 22 25.68 1.96 -12.61
C ASP A 22 26.81 0.91 -12.65
N PHE A 23 26.93 0.06 -11.61
CA PHE A 23 27.98 -0.97 -11.49
C PHE A 23 27.48 -2.40 -11.74
N VAL A 24 26.19 -2.58 -11.99
CA VAL A 24 25.56 -3.90 -12.18
C VAL A 24 24.87 -3.93 -13.53
N ASP A 25 25.18 -4.93 -14.35
CA ASP A 25 24.44 -5.17 -15.58
C ASP A 25 23.09 -5.84 -15.26
N ILE A 26 22.01 -5.08 -15.39
CA ILE A 26 20.66 -5.54 -15.04
C ILE A 26 20.14 -6.55 -16.07
N ASP A 27 20.65 -6.52 -17.31
CA ASP A 27 20.18 -7.39 -18.38
C ASP A 27 20.62 -8.85 -18.18
N GLU A 28 21.66 -9.09 -17.39
CA GLU A 28 22.08 -10.44 -16.98
C GLU A 28 20.97 -11.18 -16.18
N PHE A 29 20.15 -10.43 -15.45
CA PHE A 29 19.04 -10.98 -14.66
C PHE A 29 17.77 -11.24 -15.47
N TYR A 30 17.80 -11.02 -16.79
CA TYR A 30 16.64 -11.23 -17.65
C TYR A 30 16.26 -12.71 -17.75
N GLU A 31 15.08 -13.07 -17.22
CA GLU A 31 14.59 -14.45 -17.28
C GLU A 31 13.36 -14.59 -18.19
N ARG A 32 13.39 -15.56 -19.12
CA ARG A 32 12.32 -15.81 -20.10
C ARG A 32 11.09 -16.57 -19.57
N SER A 33 11.09 -16.96 -18.28
CA SER A 33 10.01 -17.76 -17.68
C SER A 33 8.62 -17.13 -17.87
N THR A 34 7.66 -17.93 -18.35
CA THR A 34 6.27 -17.50 -18.59
C THR A 34 5.59 -17.07 -17.30
N LEU A 35 5.91 -17.71 -16.18
CA LEU A 35 5.39 -17.36 -14.87
C LEU A 35 5.88 -15.98 -14.42
N ARG A 36 7.17 -15.67 -14.62
CA ARG A 36 7.72 -14.34 -14.27
C ARG A 36 7.11 -13.25 -15.15
N LYS A 37 6.87 -13.51 -16.45
CA LYS A 37 6.14 -12.58 -17.33
C LYS A 37 4.69 -12.37 -16.90
N PHE A 38 4.00 -13.43 -16.47
CA PHE A 38 2.64 -13.31 -15.94
C PHE A 38 2.61 -12.47 -14.66
N LYS A 39 3.50 -12.74 -13.70
CA LYS A 39 3.61 -11.94 -12.47
C LYS A 39 3.98 -10.48 -12.76
N TYR A 40 4.83 -10.23 -13.75
CA TYR A 40 5.15 -8.88 -14.20
C TYR A 40 3.93 -8.13 -14.75
N SER A 41 3.10 -8.79 -15.57
CA SER A 41 1.84 -8.22 -16.05
C SER A 41 0.89 -7.86 -14.90
N LEU A 42 0.83 -8.69 -13.86
CA LEU A 42 0.06 -8.38 -12.65
C LEU A 42 0.55 -7.12 -11.93
N VAL A 43 1.86 -6.83 -11.91
CA VAL A 43 2.39 -5.58 -11.34
C VAL A 43 1.82 -4.37 -12.07
N PHE A 44 1.74 -4.42 -13.40
CA PHE A 44 1.15 -3.35 -14.20
C PHE A 44 -0.34 -3.17 -13.89
N LEU A 45 -1.10 -4.27 -13.78
CA LEU A 45 -2.52 -4.21 -13.39
C LEU A 45 -2.72 -3.64 -11.98
N VAL A 46 -1.85 -3.97 -11.02
CA VAL A 46 -1.91 -3.39 -9.68
C VAL A 46 -1.66 -1.88 -9.72
N VAL A 47 -0.67 -1.42 -10.49
CA VAL A 47 -0.40 0.02 -10.66
C VAL A 47 -1.59 0.71 -11.32
N LEU A 48 -2.12 0.18 -12.43
CA LEU A 48 -3.29 0.71 -13.11
C LEU A 48 -4.50 0.81 -12.18
N LYS A 49 -4.79 -0.26 -11.43
CA LYS A 49 -5.83 -0.27 -10.41
C LYS A 49 -5.63 0.83 -9.37
N THR A 50 -4.41 1.06 -8.90
CA THR A 50 -4.16 2.16 -7.94
C THR A 50 -4.45 3.53 -8.54
N ILE A 51 -4.10 3.77 -9.81
CA ILE A 51 -4.41 5.03 -10.51
C ILE A 51 -5.93 5.21 -10.65
N LEU A 52 -6.64 4.18 -11.09
CA LEU A 52 -8.10 4.21 -11.24
C LEU A 52 -8.81 4.50 -9.91
N VAL A 53 -8.36 3.91 -8.82
CA VAL A 53 -8.91 4.21 -7.48
C VAL A 53 -8.72 5.68 -7.11
N TYR A 54 -7.57 6.28 -7.41
CA TYR A 54 -7.37 7.71 -7.15
C TYR A 54 -8.26 8.61 -8.02
N ILE A 55 -8.50 8.24 -9.27
CA ILE A 55 -9.43 8.96 -10.16
C ILE A 55 -10.86 8.86 -9.60
N ALA A 56 -11.28 7.66 -9.17
CA ALA A 56 -12.59 7.46 -8.55
C ALA A 56 -12.74 8.25 -7.23
N ASP A 57 -11.68 8.36 -6.44
CA ASP A 57 -11.66 9.19 -5.22
C ASP A 57 -11.83 10.68 -5.55
N LEU A 58 -11.18 11.20 -6.60
CA LEU A 58 -11.36 12.59 -7.06
C LEU A 58 -12.78 12.85 -7.55
N TRP A 59 -13.35 11.91 -8.30
CA TRP A 59 -14.73 11.99 -8.77
C TRP A 59 -15.71 12.05 -7.59
N THR A 60 -15.53 11.19 -6.60
CA THR A 60 -16.35 11.14 -5.40
C THR A 60 -16.23 12.43 -4.58
N ALA A 61 -15.01 12.96 -4.41
CA ALA A 61 -14.79 14.23 -3.74
C ALA A 61 -15.49 15.40 -4.46
N GLY A 62 -15.40 15.45 -5.80
CA GLY A 62 -16.06 16.48 -6.61
C GLY A 62 -17.58 16.48 -6.45
N ILE A 63 -18.21 15.31 -6.51
CA ILE A 63 -19.67 15.19 -6.33
C ILE A 63 -20.10 15.63 -4.93
N LEU A 64 -19.38 15.18 -3.89
CA LEU A 64 -19.67 15.54 -2.50
C LEU A 64 -19.53 17.04 -2.24
N LEU A 65 -18.51 17.69 -2.81
CA LEU A 65 -18.25 19.11 -2.63
C LEU A 65 -19.28 19.99 -3.34
N ILE A 66 -19.63 19.66 -4.58
CA ILE A 66 -20.49 20.50 -5.44
C ILE A 66 -21.98 20.26 -5.18
N PHE A 67 -22.38 19.00 -5.03
CA PHE A 67 -23.79 18.63 -5.06
C PHE A 67 -24.35 18.16 -3.72
N ASP A 68 -23.52 18.09 -2.67
CA ASP A 68 -23.92 17.61 -1.32
C ASP A 68 -24.70 16.27 -1.36
N ARG A 69 -24.48 15.46 -2.39
CA ARG A 69 -25.15 14.18 -2.63
C ARG A 69 -24.13 13.07 -2.79
N TRP A 70 -24.57 11.85 -2.52
CA TRP A 70 -23.76 10.67 -2.79
C TRP A 70 -23.84 10.33 -4.28
N GLY A 71 -22.69 10.14 -4.92
CA GLY A 71 -22.63 9.70 -6.32
C GLY A 71 -23.10 8.25 -6.53
N SER A 72 -23.19 7.48 -5.44
CA SER A 72 -23.73 6.13 -5.40
C SER A 72 -25.22 6.18 -5.04
N SER A 73 -26.05 5.32 -5.64
CA SER A 73 -27.49 5.19 -5.37
C SER A 73 -27.86 4.76 -3.93
N VAL A 74 -26.91 4.83 -2.99
CA VAL A 74 -27.03 4.44 -1.58
C VAL A 74 -26.74 5.68 -0.74
N ASN A 75 -27.75 6.22 -0.06
CA ASN A 75 -27.56 7.31 0.90
C ASN A 75 -27.07 6.74 2.24
N PRO A 76 -25.96 7.24 2.80
CA PRO A 76 -25.55 6.88 4.14
C PRO A 76 -26.50 7.49 5.18
N LYS A 77 -26.73 6.73 6.25
CA LYS A 77 -27.64 7.10 7.34
C LYS A 77 -27.04 8.15 8.29
N ILE A 78 -25.71 8.29 8.31
CA ILE A 78 -25.05 9.38 9.05
C ILE A 78 -25.41 10.69 8.33
N PRO A 79 -25.76 11.78 9.06
CA PRO A 79 -26.09 13.06 8.43
C PRO A 79 -25.03 13.46 7.42
N ILE A 80 -25.48 13.73 6.20
CA ILE A 80 -24.63 14.01 5.04
C ILE A 80 -23.59 15.10 5.37
N TYR A 81 -23.98 16.06 6.20
CA TYR A 81 -23.10 17.12 6.69
C TYR A 81 -21.81 16.59 7.36
N ILE A 82 -21.91 15.61 8.26
CA ILE A 82 -20.74 15.07 8.97
C ILE A 82 -19.97 14.11 8.07
N SER A 83 -20.66 13.20 7.38
CA SER A 83 -20.00 12.22 6.51
C SER A 83 -19.25 12.84 5.34
N LYS A 84 -19.76 13.96 4.79
CA LYS A 84 -19.11 14.72 3.72
C LYS A 84 -17.70 15.17 4.14
N TRP A 85 -17.57 15.82 5.29
CA TRP A 85 -16.27 16.33 5.75
C TRP A 85 -15.31 15.20 6.13
N ILE A 86 -15.81 14.09 6.69
CA ILE A 86 -14.99 12.90 6.96
C ILE A 86 -14.43 12.34 5.65
N TYR A 87 -15.27 12.18 4.62
CA TYR A 87 -14.86 11.64 3.33
C TYR A 87 -13.89 12.56 2.58
N VAL A 88 -14.22 13.84 2.48
CA VAL A 88 -13.37 14.84 1.82
C VAL A 88 -12.02 14.94 2.55
N GLY A 89 -12.02 14.98 3.89
CA GLY A 89 -10.80 14.98 4.69
C GLY A 89 -9.94 13.74 4.48
N ALA A 90 -10.57 12.55 4.45
CA ALA A 90 -9.87 11.29 4.18
C ALA A 90 -9.24 11.26 2.78
N ILE A 91 -9.95 11.75 1.76
CA ILE A 91 -9.45 11.83 0.38
C ILE A 91 -8.29 12.83 0.29
N LEU A 92 -8.44 14.02 0.88
CA LEU A 92 -7.39 15.02 0.91
C LEU A 92 -6.12 14.48 1.61
N MET A 93 -6.27 13.81 2.74
CA MET A 93 -5.17 13.16 3.45
C MET A 93 -4.49 12.07 2.61
N SER A 94 -5.27 11.27 1.87
CA SER A 94 -4.74 10.29 0.91
C SER A 94 -3.82 10.94 -0.12
N PHE A 95 -4.24 12.07 -0.71
CA PHE A 95 -3.45 12.81 -1.70
C PHE A 95 -2.20 13.46 -1.09
N ILE A 96 -2.29 14.02 0.12
CA ILE A 96 -1.13 14.59 0.82
C ILE A 96 -0.08 13.50 1.11
N ILE A 97 -0.51 12.33 1.60
CA ILE A 97 0.39 11.20 1.87
C ILE A 97 1.02 10.70 0.57
N LEU A 98 0.25 10.58 -0.51
CA LEU A 98 0.75 10.20 -1.83
C LEU A 98 1.81 11.18 -2.34
N ALA A 99 1.53 12.49 -2.27
CA ALA A 99 2.46 13.52 -2.71
C ALA A 99 3.76 13.49 -1.88
N TRP A 100 3.65 13.25 -0.58
CA TRP A 100 4.80 13.08 0.30
C TRP A 100 5.65 11.87 -0.09
N ASP A 101 5.02 10.72 -0.33
CA ASP A 101 5.72 9.50 -0.74
C ASP A 101 6.43 9.67 -2.09
N ILE A 102 5.81 10.34 -3.05
CA ILE A 102 6.44 10.69 -4.33
C ILE A 102 7.61 11.64 -4.12
N LYS A 103 7.44 12.70 -3.32
CA LYS A 103 8.52 13.67 -3.02
C LYS A 103 9.71 12.99 -2.38
N LYS A 104 9.49 12.03 -1.47
CA LYS A 104 10.54 11.23 -0.82
C LYS A 104 11.18 10.21 -1.77
N ALA A 105 10.43 9.68 -2.73
CA ALA A 105 10.94 8.70 -3.70
C ALA A 105 11.81 9.33 -4.79
N ARG A 106 11.56 10.59 -5.19
CA ARG A 106 12.36 11.30 -6.20
C ARG A 106 13.87 11.29 -5.95
N PRO A 107 14.39 11.71 -4.78
CA PRO A 107 15.83 11.69 -4.52
C PRO A 107 16.39 10.26 -4.48
N ILE A 108 15.59 9.27 -4.07
CA ILE A 108 15.99 7.84 -4.07
C ILE A 108 16.17 7.34 -5.51
N ILE A 109 15.25 7.70 -6.41
CA ILE A 109 15.37 7.34 -7.83
C ILE A 109 16.59 8.02 -8.45
N ALA A 110 16.85 9.28 -8.09
CA ALA A 110 18.00 10.04 -8.56
C ALA A 110 19.34 9.50 -8.04
N SER A 111 19.38 8.91 -6.83
CA SER A 111 20.62 8.37 -6.27
C SER A 111 21.08 7.07 -6.95
N ARG A 112 20.19 6.38 -7.66
CA ARG A 112 20.44 5.10 -8.36
C ARG A 112 21.01 3.99 -7.45
N ASP A 113 20.79 4.10 -6.14
CA ASP A 113 21.20 3.06 -5.20
C ASP A 113 20.18 1.92 -5.17
N ILE A 114 20.67 0.68 -5.30
CA ILE A 114 19.84 -0.53 -5.40
C ILE A 114 19.02 -0.72 -4.12
N SER A 115 19.66 -0.67 -2.95
CA SER A 115 19.01 -0.91 -1.65
C SER A 115 17.99 0.16 -1.26
N TYR A 116 18.25 1.43 -1.58
CA TYR A 116 17.24 2.48 -1.34
C TYR A 116 16.07 2.36 -2.31
N THR A 117 16.33 1.94 -3.55
CA THR A 117 15.29 1.66 -4.53
C THR A 117 14.42 0.49 -4.08
N PHE A 118 15.02 -0.64 -3.69
CA PHE A 118 14.31 -1.83 -3.21
C PHE A 118 13.46 -1.56 -1.98
N THR A 119 14.00 -0.82 -1.00
CA THR A 119 13.26 -0.43 0.22
C THR A 119 12.17 0.63 -0.05
N SER A 120 12.02 1.09 -1.28
CA SER A 120 10.99 2.06 -1.63
C SER A 120 10.00 1.59 -2.65
N LEU A 121 8.80 1.19 -2.18
CA LEU A 121 7.66 0.78 -3.02
C LEU A 121 7.43 1.69 -4.25
N VAL A 122 7.53 3.01 -4.09
CA VAL A 122 7.36 3.96 -5.21
C VAL A 122 8.53 3.87 -6.20
N ALA A 123 9.77 3.77 -5.70
CA ALA A 123 10.96 3.66 -6.55
C ALA A 123 11.02 2.29 -7.23
N THR A 124 10.81 1.19 -6.50
CA THR A 124 10.69 -0.17 -7.04
C THR A 124 9.67 -0.19 -8.18
N ARG A 125 8.44 0.30 -7.95
CA ARG A 125 7.40 0.35 -8.99
C ARG A 125 7.81 1.19 -10.19
N PHE A 126 8.50 2.31 -9.97
CA PHE A 126 8.98 3.15 -11.08
C PHE A 126 9.98 2.41 -11.97
N TYR A 127 10.96 1.72 -11.39
CA TYR A 127 11.94 0.95 -12.15
C TYR A 127 11.33 -0.30 -12.82
N THR A 128 10.47 -1.03 -12.12
CA THR A 128 9.81 -2.21 -12.70
C THR A 128 8.87 -1.84 -13.84
N LEU A 129 8.18 -0.70 -13.80
CA LEU A 129 7.34 -0.25 -14.93
C LEU A 129 8.16 0.11 -16.16
N ARG A 130 9.42 0.55 -15.99
CA ARG A 130 10.29 0.97 -17.09
C ARG A 130 10.96 -0.22 -17.78
N SER A 131 11.33 -1.25 -17.04
CA SER A 131 12.06 -2.40 -17.59
C SER A 131 11.75 -3.69 -16.83
N TYR A 132 11.47 -4.74 -17.60
CA TYR A 132 11.26 -6.09 -17.09
C TYR A 132 12.52 -6.67 -16.43
N ALA A 133 13.72 -6.32 -16.91
CA ALA A 133 14.97 -6.80 -16.32
C ALA A 133 15.12 -6.34 -14.86
N HIS A 134 14.69 -5.10 -14.53
CA HIS A 134 14.67 -4.61 -13.15
C HIS A 134 13.67 -5.40 -12.27
N TYR A 135 12.55 -5.84 -12.85
CA TYR A 135 11.61 -6.70 -12.13
C TYR A 135 12.21 -8.07 -11.82
N CYS A 136 12.85 -8.71 -12.80
CA CYS A 136 13.54 -9.98 -12.57
C CYS A 136 14.65 -9.85 -11.54
N PHE A 137 15.43 -8.77 -11.61
CA PHE A 137 16.46 -8.46 -10.63
C PHE A 137 15.90 -8.35 -9.20
N PHE A 138 14.83 -7.57 -8.99
CA PHE A 138 14.21 -7.47 -7.66
C PHE A 138 13.57 -8.79 -7.20
N CYS A 139 13.01 -9.59 -8.12
CA CYS A 139 12.53 -10.93 -7.78
C CYS A 139 13.66 -11.85 -7.34
N GLN A 140 14.82 -11.79 -8.00
CA GLN A 140 15.98 -12.59 -7.64
C GLN A 140 16.50 -12.23 -6.24
N ILE A 141 16.55 -10.93 -5.91
CA ILE A 141 16.89 -10.46 -4.56
C ILE A 141 15.92 -11.06 -3.53
N GLN A 142 14.62 -11.00 -3.80
CA GLN A 142 13.57 -11.53 -2.91
C GLN A 142 13.59 -13.06 -2.80
N GLU A 143 14.03 -13.79 -3.81
CA GLU A 143 14.12 -15.27 -3.75
C GLU A 143 15.38 -15.74 -3.00
N SER A 144 16.39 -14.88 -2.89
CA SER A 144 17.67 -15.19 -2.20
C SER A 144 17.65 -14.94 -0.68
N THR A 145 16.54 -14.42 -0.13
CA THR A 145 16.44 -14.00 1.27
C THR A 145 16.10 -15.15 2.20
N LYS A 146 16.57 -15.05 3.46
CA LYS A 146 16.21 -16.02 4.50
C LYS A 146 14.84 -15.65 5.06
N ILE A 147 14.14 -16.62 5.65
CA ILE A 147 12.82 -16.41 6.29
C ILE A 147 12.84 -15.25 7.31
N VAL A 148 13.92 -15.10 8.09
CA VAL A 148 14.07 -13.99 9.05
C VAL A 148 14.15 -12.64 8.32
N ASP A 149 14.86 -12.58 7.19
CA ASP A 149 14.96 -11.38 6.36
C ASP A 149 13.58 -11.07 5.71
N ASP A 150 12.83 -12.10 5.29
CA ASP A 150 11.47 -11.96 4.74
C ASP A 150 10.49 -11.36 5.75
N ILE A 151 10.53 -11.84 7.01
CA ILE A 151 9.74 -11.26 8.09
C ILE A 151 10.13 -9.79 8.31
N ALA A 152 11.43 -9.46 8.26
CA ALA A 152 11.89 -8.08 8.40
C ALA A 152 11.39 -7.19 7.25
N PHE A 153 11.44 -7.66 6.00
CA PHE A 153 10.88 -6.94 4.86
C PHE A 153 9.37 -6.79 4.97
N PHE A 154 8.65 -7.84 5.37
CA PHE A 154 7.20 -7.78 5.59
C PHE A 154 6.83 -6.70 6.62
N VAL A 155 7.49 -6.69 7.78
CA VAL A 155 7.27 -5.68 8.83
C VAL A 155 7.61 -4.28 8.31
N TYR A 156 8.75 -4.13 7.63
CA TYR A 156 9.20 -2.85 7.09
C TYR A 156 8.23 -2.26 6.05
N PHE A 157 7.77 -3.07 5.10
CA PHE A 157 6.83 -2.62 4.07
C PHE A 157 5.43 -2.35 4.65
N SER A 158 4.98 -3.16 5.62
CA SER A 158 3.72 -2.93 6.33
C SER A 158 3.73 -1.59 7.08
N PHE A 159 4.82 -1.28 7.79
CA PHE A 159 5.04 0.01 8.44
C PHE A 159 5.31 1.18 7.50
N LYS A 160 5.45 0.96 6.19
CA LYS A 160 5.52 2.07 5.24
C LYS A 160 4.12 2.56 4.85
N GLY A 161 3.16 1.65 4.73
CA GLY A 161 1.78 1.95 4.32
C GLY A 161 0.82 2.33 5.45
N TRP A 162 1.19 2.14 6.73
CA TRP A 162 0.27 2.30 7.87
C TRP A 162 -0.40 3.68 7.97
N LYS A 163 0.31 4.77 7.67
CA LYS A 163 -0.25 6.13 7.75
C LYS A 163 -1.42 6.30 6.79
N ARG A 164 -1.26 5.80 5.55
CA ARG A 164 -2.34 5.83 4.56
C ARG A 164 -3.51 4.98 5.01
N LEU A 165 -3.25 3.76 5.51
CA LEU A 165 -4.29 2.85 5.96
C LEU A 165 -5.11 3.45 7.12
N ILE A 166 -4.45 4.03 8.12
CA ILE A 166 -5.12 4.58 9.31
C ILE A 166 -5.75 5.94 9.03
N PHE A 167 -5.04 6.88 8.40
CA PHE A 167 -5.55 8.25 8.28
C PHE A 167 -6.46 8.47 7.06
N ALA A 168 -6.28 7.71 5.98
CA ALA A 168 -7.07 7.89 4.76
C ALA A 168 -8.13 6.78 4.57
N GLU A 169 -7.83 5.53 4.95
CA GLU A 169 -8.75 4.42 4.69
C GLU A 169 -9.69 4.15 5.88
N LEU A 170 -9.20 4.17 7.12
CA LEU A 170 -10.03 3.96 8.31
C LEU A 170 -11.28 4.86 8.39
N PRO A 171 -11.20 6.21 8.28
CA PRO A 171 -12.40 7.07 8.41
C PRO A 171 -13.46 6.77 7.34
N ARG A 172 -13.02 6.53 6.10
CA ARG A 172 -13.89 6.13 4.97
C ARG A 172 -14.55 4.78 5.22
N GLN A 173 -13.76 3.80 5.68
CA GLN A 173 -14.26 2.44 5.93
C GLN A 173 -15.14 2.36 7.17
N ALA A 174 -14.93 3.21 8.17
CA ALA A 174 -15.84 3.33 9.32
C ALA A 174 -17.23 3.78 8.87
N VAL A 175 -17.33 4.82 8.03
CA VAL A 175 -18.62 5.28 7.49
C VAL A 175 -19.26 4.20 6.60
N ASN A 176 -18.48 3.49 5.78
CA ASN A 176 -18.98 2.35 4.99
C ASN A 176 -19.50 1.22 5.88
N ALA A 177 -18.80 0.90 6.97
CA ALA A 177 -19.19 -0.11 7.93
C ALA A 177 -20.53 0.23 8.59
N PHE A 178 -20.70 1.45 9.09
CA PHE A 178 -21.96 1.90 9.68
C PHE A 178 -23.11 1.87 8.66
N THR A 179 -22.84 2.28 7.43
CA THR A 179 -23.83 2.26 6.34
C THR A 179 -24.26 0.83 6.04
N LEU A 180 -23.32 -0.09 5.83
CA LEU A 180 -23.60 -1.51 5.59
C LEU A 180 -24.34 -2.16 6.77
N PHE A 181 -23.89 -1.91 8.00
CA PHE A 181 -24.54 -2.45 9.20
C PHE A 181 -26.00 -2.00 9.29
N SER A 182 -26.29 -0.73 8.96
CA SER A 182 -27.67 -0.21 8.97
C SER A 182 -28.56 -0.83 7.89
N ILE A 183 -28.01 -1.13 6.70
CA ILE A 183 -28.74 -1.82 5.62
C ILE A 183 -29.06 -3.26 6.05
N VAL A 184 -28.08 -3.96 6.65
CA VAL A 184 -28.27 -5.32 7.16
C VAL A 184 -29.30 -5.35 8.29
N GLN A 185 -29.26 -4.40 9.22
CA GLN A 185 -30.22 -4.33 10.33
C GLN A 185 -31.64 -3.96 9.89
N GLY A 186 -31.77 -3.16 8.82
CA GLY A 186 -33.07 -2.82 8.21
C GLY A 186 -33.73 -3.97 7.44
N ASN A 187 -33.01 -5.08 7.21
CA ASN A 187 -33.52 -6.23 6.48
C ASN A 187 -34.43 -7.10 7.39
N HIS A 188 -35.70 -6.72 7.48
CA HIS A 188 -36.73 -7.41 8.27
C HIS A 188 -36.93 -8.90 7.92
N GLN A 189 -36.51 -9.35 6.73
CA GLN A 189 -36.75 -10.71 6.23
C GLN A 189 -35.72 -11.75 6.75
N ARG A 190 -34.69 -11.36 7.50
CA ARG A 190 -33.59 -12.23 8.01
C ARG A 190 -32.90 -13.10 6.93
N LYS A 191 -33.09 -12.79 5.65
CA LYS A 191 -32.42 -13.46 4.52
C LYS A 191 -31.09 -12.77 4.24
N TYR A 192 -30.06 -13.12 5.00
CA TYR A 192 -28.74 -12.52 4.86
C TYR A 192 -28.10 -12.76 3.48
N TRP A 193 -28.46 -13.86 2.84
CA TRP A 193 -27.90 -14.33 1.57
C TRP A 193 -28.64 -13.84 0.32
N ASP A 194 -29.76 -13.14 0.47
CA ASP A 194 -30.56 -12.70 -0.66
C ASP A 194 -30.14 -11.31 -1.12
N ILE A 195 -29.42 -11.24 -2.24
CA ILE A 195 -28.90 -9.99 -2.83
C ILE A 195 -30.06 -9.04 -3.20
N THR A 196 -31.26 -9.58 -3.42
CA THR A 196 -32.45 -8.77 -3.75
C THR A 196 -32.92 -7.91 -2.58
N ALA A 197 -32.57 -8.28 -1.34
CA ALA A 197 -32.95 -7.54 -0.13
C ALA A 197 -32.10 -6.29 0.13
N TYR A 198 -31.02 -6.08 -0.64
CA TYR A 198 -30.04 -5.01 -0.39
C TYR A 198 -30.10 -3.84 -1.39
N GLY A 199 -31.08 -3.84 -2.30
CA GLY A 199 -31.34 -2.71 -3.19
C GLY A 199 -32.40 -3.01 -4.24
N ASP A 200 -33.14 -1.98 -4.64
CA ASP A 200 -34.21 -2.10 -5.63
C ASP A 200 -33.66 -2.12 -7.06
N THR A 201 -32.53 -1.42 -7.29
CA THR A 201 -31.86 -1.31 -8.59
C THR A 201 -30.55 -2.10 -8.64
N ASN A 202 -30.21 -2.69 -9.79
CA ASN A 202 -28.94 -3.41 -10.00
C ASN A 202 -27.69 -2.56 -9.65
N VAL A 203 -27.75 -1.26 -9.92
CA VAL A 203 -26.68 -0.29 -9.59
C VAL A 203 -26.49 -0.15 -8.08
N GLN A 204 -27.59 -0.10 -7.31
CA GLN A 204 -27.55 0.00 -5.85
C GLN A 204 -26.98 -1.28 -5.23
N ARG A 205 -27.42 -2.45 -5.72
CA ARG A 205 -26.89 -3.76 -5.29
C ARG A 205 -25.39 -3.88 -5.53
N LEU A 206 -24.94 -3.47 -6.72
CA LEU A 206 -23.52 -3.45 -7.06
C LEU A 206 -22.74 -2.49 -6.17
N ALA A 207 -23.29 -1.31 -5.87
CA ALA A 207 -22.66 -0.33 -4.99
C ALA A 207 -22.48 -0.88 -3.56
N VAL A 208 -23.52 -1.53 -2.99
CA VAL A 208 -23.45 -2.18 -1.67
C VAL A 208 -22.43 -3.32 -1.68
N ALA A 209 -22.40 -4.14 -2.72
CA ALA A 209 -21.43 -5.22 -2.87
C ALA A 209 -19.98 -4.69 -2.95
N LEU A 210 -19.76 -3.61 -3.70
CA LEU A 210 -18.46 -2.94 -3.79
C LEU A 210 -18.04 -2.32 -2.45
N MET A 211 -18.96 -1.66 -1.72
CA MET A 211 -18.68 -1.14 -0.38
C MET A 211 -18.25 -2.28 0.56
N ALA A 212 -18.98 -3.40 0.57
CA ALA A 212 -18.65 -4.57 1.38
C ALA A 212 -17.29 -5.17 0.99
N PHE A 213 -17.03 -5.31 -0.31
CA PHE A 213 -15.74 -5.78 -0.82
C PHE A 213 -14.58 -4.89 -0.35
N THR A 214 -14.73 -3.57 -0.47
CA THR A 214 -13.66 -2.64 -0.02
C THR A 214 -13.43 -2.69 1.49
N LEU A 215 -14.49 -2.92 2.28
CA LEU A 215 -14.38 -3.09 3.73
C LEU A 215 -13.64 -4.39 4.08
N VAL A 216 -13.91 -5.49 3.39
CA VAL A 216 -13.18 -6.76 3.57
C VAL A 216 -11.70 -6.60 3.23
N VAL A 217 -11.39 -5.96 2.09
CA VAL A 217 -9.99 -5.69 1.70
C VAL A 217 -9.28 -4.82 2.73
N PHE A 218 -9.98 -3.83 3.30
CA PHE A 218 -9.45 -3.00 4.37
C PHE A 218 -9.17 -3.81 5.64
N LEU A 219 -10.10 -4.67 6.07
CA LEU A 219 -9.91 -5.53 7.25
C LEU A 219 -8.72 -6.49 7.08
N LEU A 220 -8.55 -7.06 5.89
CA LEU A 220 -7.38 -7.90 5.57
C LEU A 220 -6.08 -7.10 5.62
N SER A 221 -6.08 -5.87 5.10
CA SER A 221 -4.90 -4.99 5.14
C SER A 221 -4.58 -4.53 6.57
N PHE A 222 -5.62 -4.29 7.38
CA PHE A 222 -5.49 -3.91 8.78
C PHE A 222 -4.99 -5.08 9.64
N SER A 223 -5.47 -6.31 9.40
CA SER A 223 -4.98 -7.48 10.11
C SER A 223 -3.51 -7.78 9.79
N MET A 224 -3.08 -7.60 8.54
CA MET A 224 -1.66 -7.69 8.17
C MET A 224 -0.81 -6.64 8.90
N LEU A 225 -1.31 -5.41 9.05
CA LEU A 225 -0.62 -4.37 9.83
C LEU A 225 -0.51 -4.75 11.30
N CYS A 226 -1.58 -5.26 11.92
CA CYS A 226 -1.54 -5.75 13.30
C CYS A 226 -0.54 -6.90 13.47
N LEU A 227 -0.52 -7.85 12.53
CA LEU A 227 0.46 -8.94 12.53
C LEU A 227 1.89 -8.40 12.42
N ALA A 228 2.13 -7.39 11.59
CA ALA A 228 3.43 -6.74 11.47
C ALA A 228 3.86 -6.06 12.79
N PHE A 229 2.95 -5.46 13.54
CA PHE A 229 3.24 -4.91 14.87
C PHE A 229 3.65 -6.00 15.87
N ILE A 230 2.97 -7.15 15.85
CA ILE A 230 3.30 -8.28 16.74
C ILE A 230 4.67 -8.84 16.37
N LEU A 231 4.95 -9.05 15.09
CA LEU A 231 6.23 -9.58 14.61
C LEU A 231 7.40 -8.60 14.78
N TYR A 232 7.13 -7.30 14.87
CA TYR A 232 8.16 -6.28 15.10
C TYR A 232 8.84 -6.42 16.47
N ILE A 233 8.10 -6.82 17.51
CA ILE A 233 8.62 -6.96 18.89
C ILE A 233 9.77 -7.97 18.97
N PRO A 234 9.62 -9.26 18.59
CA PRO A 234 10.73 -10.21 18.62
C PRO A 234 11.83 -9.85 17.63
N LEU A 235 11.47 -9.21 16.52
CA LEU A 235 12.43 -8.76 15.51
C LEU A 235 13.39 -7.69 16.04
N LEU A 236 12.91 -6.78 16.90
CA LEU A 236 13.75 -5.78 17.56
C LEU A 236 14.83 -6.40 18.44
N CYS A 237 14.56 -7.53 19.08
CA CYS A 237 15.56 -8.25 19.88
C CYS A 237 16.63 -8.92 19.02
N HIS A 238 16.33 -9.22 17.76
CA HIS A 238 17.26 -9.87 16.83
C HIS A 238 18.08 -8.88 15.98
N ILE A 239 17.51 -7.73 15.64
CA ILE A 239 18.14 -6.73 14.77
C ILE A 239 19.11 -5.85 15.55
N ARG A 240 20.30 -5.60 14.96
CA ARG A 240 21.23 -4.55 15.40
C ARG A 240 21.00 -3.30 14.55
N GLY A 241 20.53 -2.21 15.16
CA GLY A 241 20.30 -0.92 14.49
C GLY A 241 18.84 -0.67 14.07
N ASN A 242 18.62 0.29 13.17
CA ASN A 242 17.27 0.65 12.70
C ASN A 242 16.78 -0.37 11.65
N LEU A 243 15.49 -0.72 11.66
CA LEU A 243 14.87 -1.64 10.69
C LEU A 243 15.18 -1.27 9.24
N LYS A 244 15.16 0.04 8.90
CA LYS A 244 15.54 0.51 7.56
C LYS A 244 16.98 0.14 7.21
N GLU A 245 17.91 0.32 8.15
CA GLU A 245 19.33 0.08 7.93
C GLU A 245 19.62 -1.41 7.79
N TYR A 246 18.96 -2.23 8.60
CA TYR A 246 18.98 -3.68 8.49
C TYR A 246 18.51 -4.15 7.11
N CYS A 247 17.34 -3.70 6.66
CA CYS A 247 16.81 -4.06 5.33
C CYS A 247 17.76 -3.63 4.21
N CYS A 248 18.30 -2.41 4.25
CA CYS A 248 19.26 -1.95 3.24
C CYS A 248 20.52 -2.82 3.22
N HIS A 249 21.16 -3.06 4.35
CA HIS A 249 22.39 -3.86 4.39
C HIS A 249 22.14 -5.32 3.98
N LYS A 250 20.95 -5.87 4.27
CA LYS A 250 20.60 -7.21 3.81
C LYS A 250 20.47 -7.29 2.30
N VAL A 251 19.97 -6.24 1.65
CA VAL A 251 19.94 -6.15 0.18
C VAL A 251 21.35 -5.93 -0.37
N ASP A 252 22.14 -5.02 0.22
CA ASP A 252 23.52 -4.73 -0.20
C ASP A 252 24.43 -5.98 -0.16
N LYS A 253 24.19 -6.91 0.78
CA LYS A 253 24.96 -8.14 0.92
C LYS A 253 24.65 -9.22 -0.15
N ARG A 254 23.58 -9.06 -0.92
CA ARG A 254 23.10 -10.05 -1.90
C ARG A 254 23.50 -9.66 -3.31
#